data_AF-A0A521AP20-F1
#
_entry.id   AF-A0A521AP20-F1
#
_cell.length_a   1.000
_cell.length_b   1.000
_cell.length_c   1.000
_cell.angle_alpha   90.00
_cell.angle_beta   90.00
_cell.angle_gamma   90.00
#
_symmetry.space_group_name_H-M   'P 1'
#
loop_
_entity.id
_entity.type
_entity.pdbx_description
1 polymer ?
#
loop_
_entity_poly.entity_id
_entity_poly.type
_entity_poly.pdbx_seq_one_letter_code
_entity_poly.pdbx_strand_id
1 'polypeptide(L)' 'MLGVYFTFAAVQGDYGLFRRVEIAAERDALSRDLAALSTEIAEMENLTRRLSDTYLDLDLLDQQARSILGMIRSDEIVIR' A
#
# COMPACT_ATOMS: atom_id res chain seq x y z
N MET A 1 45.84 -24.47 21.18
CA MET A 1 45.97 -23.06 20.77
C MET A 1 45.33 -22.72 19.42
N LEU A 2 45.21 -23.64 18.44
CA LEU A 2 44.51 -23.37 17.17
C LEU A 2 42.97 -23.48 17.27
N GLY A 3 42.44 -24.45 18.00
CA GLY A 3 40.98 -24.66 18.12
C GLY A 3 40.23 -23.45 18.70
N VAL A 4 40.77 -22.81 19.75
CA VAL A 4 40.18 -21.61 20.36
C VAL A 4 40.16 -20.43 19.38
N TYR A 5 41.22 -20.26 18.57
CA TYR A 5 41.28 -19.23 17.53
C TYR A 5 40.22 -19.43 16.44
N PHE A 6 40.01 -20.67 15.98
CA PHE A 6 38.96 -20.96 15.00
C PHE A 6 37.54 -20.79 15.57
N THR A 7 37.32 -21.16 16.82
CA THR A 7 36.00 -20.97 17.46
C THR A 7 35.71 -19.48 17.67
N PHE A 8 36.72 -18.69 18.03
CA PHE A 8 36.62 -17.25 18.17
C PHE A 8 36.44 -16.55 16.82
N ALA A 9 37.17 -16.94 15.77
CA ALA A 9 36.99 -16.41 14.41
C ALA A 9 35.65 -16.81 13.77
N ALA A 10 35.07 -17.97 14.13
CA ALA A 10 33.74 -18.36 13.70
C ALA A 10 32.61 -17.59 14.42
N VAL A 11 32.89 -17.07 15.62
CA VAL A 11 31.95 -16.30 16.46
C VAL A 11 32.10 -14.78 16.29
N GLN A 12 33.32 -14.27 16.08
CA GLN A 12 33.64 -12.84 15.88
C GLN A 12 33.96 -12.45 14.43
N GLY A 13 34.30 -13.39 13.56
CA GLY A 13 34.59 -13.09 12.16
C GLY A 13 33.29 -12.80 11.40
N ASP A 14 33.33 -11.75 10.57
CA ASP A 14 32.26 -11.17 9.73
C ASP A 14 31.44 -12.14 8.82
N TYR A 15 31.57 -13.47 8.97
CA TYR A 15 30.99 -14.50 8.11
C TYR A 15 30.14 -15.56 8.84
N GLY A 16 29.98 -15.51 10.16
CA GLY A 16 29.30 -16.54 10.95
C GLY A 16 27.91 -16.14 11.44
N LEU A 17 26.85 -16.78 10.94
CA LEU A 17 25.42 -16.78 11.39
C LEU A 17 24.71 -15.42 11.60
N PHE A 18 25.29 -14.48 12.35
CA PHE A 18 24.73 -13.16 12.66
C PHE A 18 24.47 -12.30 11.41
N ARG A 19 25.40 -12.27 10.44
CA ARG A 19 25.20 -11.53 9.19
C ARG A 19 24.02 -12.07 8.37
N ARG A 20 23.76 -13.39 8.42
CA ARG A 20 22.59 -13.98 7.78
C ARG A 20 21.29 -13.63 8.49
N VAL A 21 21.29 -13.58 9.82
CA VAL A 21 20.11 -13.17 10.60
C VAL A 21 19.80 -11.69 10.34
N GLU A 22 20.81 -10.83 10.30
CA GLU A 22 20.67 -9.40 9.98
C GLU A 22 20.12 -9.20 8.57
N ILE A 23 20.71 -9.84 7.54
CA ILE A 23 20.23 -9.75 6.15
C ILE A 23 18.80 -10.31 6.03
N ALA A 24 18.47 -11.39 6.76
CA ALA A 24 17.12 -11.94 6.74
C ALA A 24 16.11 -10.97 7.36
N ALA A 25 16.45 -10.34 8.48
CA ALA A 25 15.62 -9.34 9.12
C ALA A 25 15.43 -8.09 8.24
N GLU A 26 16.49 -7.61 7.59
CA GLU A 26 16.46 -6.50 6.65
C GLU A 26 15.59 -6.84 5.43
N ARG A 27 15.73 -8.05 4.88
CA ARG A 27 14.90 -8.54 3.77
C ARG A 27 13.44 -8.62 4.17
N ASP A 28 13.13 -9.10 5.37
CA ASP A 28 11.76 -9.18 5.88
C ASP A 28 11.15 -7.79 6.10
N ALA A 29 11.94 -6.82 6.61
CA ALA A 29 11.50 -5.43 6.73
C ALA A 29 11.17 -4.83 5.35
N LEU A 30 12.12 -4.89 4.41
CA LEU A 30 11.91 -4.39 3.05
C LEU A 30 10.73 -5.07 2.33
N SER A 31 10.50 -6.36 2.58
CA SER A 31 9.37 -7.09 1.99
C SER A 31 8.02 -6.57 2.51
N ARG A 32 7.94 -6.17 3.79
CA ARG A 32 6.73 -5.56 4.35
C ARG A 32 6.50 -4.17 3.77
N ASP A 33 7.55 -3.37 3.65
CA ASP A 33 7.47 -2.02 3.09
C ASP A 33 7.02 -2.06 1.62
N LEU A 34 7.56 -3.00 0.83
CA LEU A 34 7.13 -3.23 -0.54
C LEU A 34 5.65 -3.62 -0.59
N ALA A 35 5.20 -4.54 0.25
CA ALA A 35 3.80 -4.97 0.26
C ALA A 35 2.85 -3.82 0.62
N ALA A 36 3.23 -2.96 1.57
CA ALA A 36 2.48 -1.77 1.92
C ALA A 36 2.40 -0.79 0.73
N LEU A 37 3.54 -0.47 0.11
CA LEU A 37 3.59 0.45 -1.02
C LEU A 37 2.85 -0.09 -2.24
N SER A 38 2.93 -1.39 -2.50
CA SER A 38 2.17 -2.04 -3.58
C SER A 38 0.67 -1.95 -3.36
N THR A 39 0.22 -1.98 -2.11
CA THR A 39 -1.20 -1.81 -1.76
C THR A 39 -1.63 -0.37 -2.03
N GLU A 40 -0.84 0.60 -1.60
CA GLU A 40 -1.10 2.03 -1.84
C GLU A 40 -1.13 2.37 -3.34
N ILE A 41 -0.20 1.83 -4.13
CA ILE A 41 -0.19 1.97 -5.58
C ILE A 41 -1.48 1.38 -6.18
N ALA A 42 -1.88 0.18 -5.76
CA ALA A 42 -3.10 -0.44 -6.28
C ALA A 42 -4.36 0.39 -5.95
N GLU A 43 -4.42 0.99 -4.76
CA GLU A 43 -5.50 1.91 -4.37
C GLU A 43 -5.50 3.18 -5.25
N MET A 44 -4.34 3.82 -5.41
CA MET A 44 -4.20 5.01 -6.26
C MET A 44 -4.51 4.72 -7.73
N GLU A 45 -4.08 3.58 -8.25
CA GLU A 45 -4.41 3.12 -9.61
C GLU A 45 -5.92 2.90 -9.76
N ASN A 46 -6.58 2.31 -8.75
CA ASN A 46 -8.03 2.14 -8.76
C ASN A 46 -8.76 3.48 -8.77
N LEU A 47 -8.38 4.40 -7.88
CA LEU A 47 -8.96 5.75 -7.83
C LEU A 47 -8.74 6.49 -9.15
N THR A 48 -7.52 6.45 -9.69
CA THR A 48 -7.19 7.08 -10.97
C THR A 48 -7.99 6.47 -12.12
N ARG A 49 -8.15 5.14 -12.15
CA ARG A 49 -9.01 4.47 -13.14
C ARG A 49 -10.47 4.85 -13.00
N ARG A 50 -10.98 5.01 -11.78
CA ARG A 50 -12.37 5.44 -11.54
C ARG A 50 -12.62 6.91 -11.89
N LEU A 51 -11.58 7.73 -11.85
CA LEU A 51 -11.62 9.13 -12.28
C LEU A 51 -11.38 9.33 -13.78
N SER A 52 -10.88 8.30 -14.49
CA SER A 52 -10.68 8.34 -15.93
C SER A 52 -12.03 8.34 -16.67
N ASP A 53 -12.16 9.22 -17.66
CA ASP A 53 -13.36 9.45 -18.50
C ASP A 53 -14.00 8.18 -19.10
N THR A 54 -13.28 7.05 -19.15
CA THR A 54 -13.82 5.77 -19.66
C THR A 54 -14.64 5.01 -18.62
N TYR A 55 -14.50 5.32 -17.33
CA TYR A 55 -15.26 4.77 -16.20
C TYR A 55 -16.01 5.85 -15.39
N LEU A 56 -15.76 7.12 -15.68
CA LEU A 56 -16.49 8.25 -15.11
C LEU A 56 -17.87 8.32 -15.76
N ASP A 57 -18.81 7.55 -15.23
CA ASP A 57 -20.22 7.65 -15.60
C ASP A 57 -20.74 9.02 -15.11
N LEU A 58 -20.76 9.98 -16.03
CA LEU A 58 -21.20 11.35 -15.78
C LEU A 58 -22.61 11.39 -15.17
N ASP A 59 -23.45 10.38 -15.45
CA ASP A 59 -24.79 10.24 -14.86
C ASP A 59 -24.71 9.89 -13.36
N LEU A 60 -23.77 9.02 -12.95
CA LEU A 60 -23.53 8.72 -11.54
C LEU A 60 -22.90 9.90 -10.79
N LEU A 61 -22.03 10.68 -11.45
CA LEU A 61 -21.47 11.91 -10.89
C LEU A 61 -22.56 12.97 -10.67
N ASP A 62 -23.48 13.15 -11.63
CA ASP A 62 -24.62 14.07 -11.49
C ASP A 62 -25.58 13.61 -10.39
N GLN A 63 -25.84 12.30 -10.26
CA GLN A 63 -26.63 11.76 -9.16
C GLN A 63 -25.97 11.96 -7.79
N GLN A 64 -24.66 11.70 -7.67
CA GLN A 64 -23.92 11.90 -6.43
C GLN A 64 -23.83 13.39 -6.07
N ALA A 65 -23.62 14.27 -7.06
CA ALA A 65 -23.65 15.72 -6.89
C ALA A 65 -25.04 16.21 -6.45
N ARG A 66 -26.12 15.67 -7.02
CA ARG A 66 -27.50 16.03 -6.66
C ARG A 66 -27.87 15.56 -5.25
N SER A 67 -27.38 14.39 -4.84
CA SER A 67 -27.55 13.84 -3.48
C SER A 67 -26.78 14.64 -2.42
N ILE A 68 -25.53 15.04 -2.71
CA ILE A 68 -24.66 15.75 -1.75
C ILE A 68 -24.94 17.24 -1.71
N LEU A 69 -25.17 17.88 -2.87
CA LEU A 69 -25.35 19.33 -2.97
C LEU A 69 -26.81 19.76 -2.83
N GLY A 70 -27.75 18.82 -2.65
CA GLY A 70 -29.14 19.13 -2.34
C GLY A 70 -29.85 19.96 -3.41
N MET A 71 -29.42 19.89 -4.67
CA MET A 71 -30.10 20.53 -5.80
C MET A 71 -31.31 19.68 -6.22
N ILE A 72 -32.26 19.56 -5.30
CA ILE A 72 -33.67 19.44 -5.69
C ILE A 72 -33.95 20.75 -6.41
N ARG A 73 -34.25 20.63 -7.70
CA ARG A 73 -34.75 21.72 -8.50
C ARG A 73 -36.00 22.25 -7.76
N SER A 74 -36.07 23.56 -7.52
CA SER A 74 -37.09 24.20 -6.68
C SER A 74 -38.54 24.09 -7.20
N ASP A 75 -38.77 23.26 -8.21
CA ASP A 75 -40.00 23.03 -8.96
C ASP A 75 -40.59 21.60 -8.82
N GLU A 76 -39.98 20.68 -8.06
CA GLU A 76 -40.55 19.33 -7.87
C GLU A 76 -41.39 19.22 -6.58
N ILE A 77 -42.72 19.21 -6.73
CA ILE A 77 -43.68 19.00 -5.65
C ILE A 77 -43.75 17.49 -5.34
N VAL A 78 -43.29 17.09 -4.17
CA VAL A 78 -43.53 15.74 -3.63
C VAL A 78 -45.00 15.63 -3.21
N ILE A 79 -45.79 14.86 -3.96
CA ILE A 79 -47.14 14.46 -3.55
C ILE A 79 -47.04 13.19 -2.70
N ARG A 80 -47.42 13.36 -1.43
CA ARG A 80 -47.67 12.42 -0.32
C ARG A 80 -47.26 10.96 -0.46
#